data_AF-A0A3A9EI54-F1
#
_entry.id   AF-A0A3A9EI54-F1
#
_cell.length_a   1.000
_cell.length_b   1.000
_cell.length_c   1.000
_cell.angle_alpha   90.00
_cell.angle_beta   90.00
_cell.angle_gamma   90.00
#
_symmetry.space_group_name_H-M   'P 1'
#
loop_
_entity.id
_entity.type
_entity.pdbx_description
1 polymer ?
#
loop_
_entity_poly.entity_id
_entity_poly.type
_entity_poly.pdbx_seq_one_letter_code
_entity_poly.pdbx_strand_id
1 'polypeptide(L)'
;KKNSEKPVRIHHHIIMNGGLDRDAVEELWRKRKRKGQKKGDRIGYCNADRLQASDDGIAALCNYLVKQAGGKKRWTSSHNLERPTSRTNDGKYNRRQIEKWARERPGREFWEKKYPGWTLTDSDYGVQYEYNDYTGWSIYLKLRKKE
;
A
#
# COMPACT_ATOMS: atom_id res chain seq x y z
N LYS A 1 -5.94 -19.14 16.34
CA LYS A 1 -5.76 -19.74 17.68
C LYS A 1 -5.91 -18.65 18.74
N LYS A 2 -7.04 -18.63 19.47
CA LYS A 2 -7.24 -17.88 20.72
C LYS A 2 -6.99 -18.90 21.84
N ASN A 3 -6.25 -18.53 22.89
CA ASN A 3 -5.71 -19.40 23.97
C ASN A 3 -4.40 -20.12 23.65
N SER A 4 -3.30 -19.37 23.61
CA SER A 4 -2.00 -19.90 24.01
C SER A 4 -1.53 -19.09 25.21
N GLU A 5 -1.30 -19.75 26.35
CA GLU A 5 -0.81 -19.16 27.61
C GLU A 5 0.59 -18.55 27.49
N LYS A 6 1.25 -18.69 26.35
CA LYS A 6 2.56 -18.11 26.09
C LYS A 6 2.42 -16.66 25.59
N PRO A 7 3.00 -15.67 26.30
CA PRO A 7 3.01 -14.30 25.80
C PRO A 7 3.76 -14.26 24.47
N VAL A 8 3.08 -13.77 23.43
CA VAL A 8 3.69 -13.55 22.12
C VAL A 8 4.43 -12.21 22.18
N ARG A 9 5.67 -12.18 21.68
CA ARG A 9 6.42 -10.94 21.56
C ARG A 9 5.66 -9.96 20.68
N ILE A 10 5.45 -8.75 21.19
CA ILE A 10 4.72 -7.70 20.46
C ILE A 10 5.67 -7.10 19.42
N HIS A 11 5.24 -7.07 18.16
CA HIS A 11 5.96 -6.42 17.06
C HIS A 11 5.14 -5.23 16.57
N HIS A 12 5.77 -4.06 16.49
CA HIS A 12 5.21 -2.87 15.86
C HIS A 12 5.95 -2.63 14.56
N HIS A 13 5.20 -2.48 13.47
CA HIS A 13 5.74 -2.09 12.17
C HIS A 13 5.32 -0.66 11.89
N ILE A 14 6.30 0.18 11.55
CA ILE A 14 6.08 1.59 11.23
C ILE A 14 6.66 1.82 9.84
N ILE A 15 5.85 2.41 8.96
CA ILE A 15 6.29 2.92 7.67
C ILE A 15 6.18 4.44 7.76
N MET A 16 7.28 5.13 7.53
CA MET A 16 7.35 6.58 7.62
C MET A 16 8.19 7.16 6.48
N ASN A 17 7.95 8.44 6.18
CA ASN A 17 8.79 9.19 5.28
C ASN A 17 10.20 9.39 5.89
N GLY A 18 11.21 9.56 5.04
CA GLY A 18 12.61 9.74 5.45
C GLY A 18 12.92 11.09 6.12
N GLY A 19 11.95 11.76 6.73
CA GLY A 19 12.13 13.06 7.39
C GLY A 19 12.88 12.99 8.73
N LEU A 20 13.09 11.77 9.26
CA LEU A 20 13.96 11.51 10.40
C LEU A 20 15.02 10.51 9.99
N ASP A 21 16.25 10.74 10.46
CA ASP A 21 17.33 9.78 10.29
C ASP A 21 17.04 8.49 11.07
N ARG A 22 17.54 7.36 10.54
CA ARG A 22 17.31 6.03 11.11
C ARG A 22 17.83 5.91 12.53
N ASP A 23 19.02 6.45 12.80
CA ASP A 23 19.62 6.41 14.13
C ASP A 23 18.78 7.21 15.12
N ALA A 24 18.18 8.32 14.67
CA ALA A 24 17.29 9.12 15.49
C ALA A 24 16.00 8.35 15.83
N VAL A 25 15.40 7.65 14.86
CA VAL A 25 14.18 6.84 15.10
C VAL A 25 14.47 5.69 16.07
N GLU A 26 15.56 4.95 15.88
CA GLU A 26 15.96 3.87 16.78
C GLU A 26 16.29 4.39 18.19
N GLU A 27 16.95 5.54 18.27
CA GLU A 27 17.31 6.15 19.56
C GLU A 27 16.09 6.67 20.33
N LEU A 28 15.00 7.03 19.64
CA LEU A 28 13.72 7.39 20.27
C LEU A 28 12.95 6.18 20.80
N TRP A 29 13.31 4.94 20.42
CA TRP A 29 12.65 3.72 20.85
C TRP A 29 13.02 3.31 22.30
N ARG A 30 12.66 4.19 23.24
CA ARG A 30 13.06 4.15 24.66
C ARG A 30 11.89 4.47 25.58
N LYS A 31 11.99 4.01 26.83
CA LYS A 31 11.09 4.44 27.90
C LYS A 31 11.30 5.93 28.20
N ARG A 32 10.30 6.57 28.81
CA ARG A 32 10.45 7.92 29.35
C ARG A 32 11.61 7.94 30.36
N LYS A 33 12.48 8.95 30.27
CA LYS A 33 13.58 9.15 31.22
C LYS A 33 13.05 9.30 32.65
N ARG A 34 13.77 8.73 33.62
CA ARG A 34 13.53 8.94 35.06
C ARG A 34 14.36 10.11 35.59
N LYS A 35 14.02 10.62 36.77
CA LYS A 35 14.79 11.70 37.42
C LYS A 35 16.26 11.26 37.58
N GLY A 36 17.20 12.10 37.16
CA GLY A 36 18.64 11.81 37.17
C GLY A 36 19.18 11.08 35.93
N GLN A 37 18.34 10.59 35.02
CA GLN A 37 18.79 9.96 33.77
C GLN A 37 18.90 10.99 32.62
N LYS A 38 19.98 10.92 31.84
CA LYS A 38 20.13 11.69 30.59
C LYS A 38 19.17 11.18 29.49
N LYS A 39 19.00 9.87 29.39
CA LYS A 39 18.12 9.17 28.44
C LYS A 39 17.42 8.00 29.13
N GLY A 40 16.23 7.62 28.65
CA GLY A 40 15.54 6.44 29.16
C GLY A 40 16.08 5.13 28.59
N ASP A 41 15.67 4.02 29.20
CA ASP A 41 16.10 2.67 28.81
C ASP A 41 15.53 2.26 27.45
N ARG A 42 16.30 1.54 26.62
CA ARG A 42 15.83 1.00 25.34
C ARG A 42 14.69 -0.01 25.53
N ILE A 43 13.75 -0.03 24.58
CA ILE A 43 12.61 -0.96 24.61
C ILE A 43 12.85 -2.07 23.59
N GLY A 44 13.28 -3.25 24.05
CA GLY A 44 13.46 -4.41 23.18
C GLY A 44 14.42 -4.15 22.01
N TYR A 45 14.13 -4.75 20.85
CA TYR A 45 14.92 -4.60 19.63
C TYR A 45 14.19 -3.67 18.65
N CYS A 46 14.93 -2.77 18.01
CA CYS A 46 14.45 -1.84 17.00
C CYS A 46 15.49 -1.80 15.87
N ASN A 47 15.03 -1.97 14.63
CA ASN A 47 15.82 -1.82 13.41
C ASN A 47 15.01 -0.98 12.43
N ALA A 48 15.66 -0.01 11.80
CA ALA A 48 15.08 0.81 10.74
C ALA A 48 15.78 0.50 9.40
N ASP A 49 15.02 -0.06 8.46
CA ASP A 49 15.51 -0.40 7.12
C ASP A 49 14.98 0.56 6.06
N ARG A 50 15.79 0.79 5.01
CA ARG A 50 15.30 1.52 3.83
C ARG A 50 14.26 0.67 3.13
N LEU A 51 13.13 1.29 2.85
CA LEU A 51 12.06 0.64 2.13
C LEU A 51 12.43 0.52 0.64
N GLN A 52 12.42 -0.71 0.13
CA GLN A 52 12.63 -1.01 -1.28
C GLN A 52 11.26 -1.19 -1.94
N ALA A 53 10.83 -0.17 -2.68
CA ALA A 53 9.58 -0.23 -3.42
C ALA A 53 9.72 -1.15 -4.64
N SER A 54 8.70 -1.96 -4.89
CA SER A 54 8.50 -2.69 -6.14
C SER A 54 7.68 -1.84 -7.12
N ASP A 55 7.36 -2.38 -8.30
CA ASP A 55 6.51 -1.68 -9.26
C ASP A 55 5.14 -1.28 -8.68
N ASP A 56 4.53 -2.14 -7.86
CA ASP A 56 3.28 -1.84 -7.11
C ASP A 56 3.55 -1.05 -5.79
N GLY A 57 4.70 -0.39 -5.71
CA GLY A 57 5.17 0.34 -4.55
C GLY A 57 5.39 -0.59 -3.36
N ILE A 58 4.65 -0.34 -2.28
CA ILE A 58 4.75 -1.06 -1.00
C ILE A 58 3.55 -1.98 -0.72
N ALA A 59 2.68 -2.20 -1.72
CA ALA A 59 1.45 -2.96 -1.53
C ALA A 59 1.70 -4.36 -0.96
N ALA A 60 2.71 -5.07 -1.47
CA ALA A 60 3.11 -6.38 -0.97
C ALA A 60 3.50 -6.35 0.52
N LEU A 61 4.29 -5.35 0.94
CA LEU A 61 4.66 -5.15 2.33
C LEU A 61 3.41 -4.86 3.19
N CYS A 62 2.54 -3.95 2.75
CA CYS A 62 1.30 -3.63 3.45
C CYS A 62 0.41 -4.87 3.62
N ASN A 63 0.23 -5.68 2.57
CA ASN A 63 -0.53 -6.93 2.62
C ASN A 63 0.08 -7.92 3.61
N TYR A 64 1.42 -8.04 3.63
CA TYR A 64 2.12 -8.87 4.59
C TYR A 64 1.90 -8.40 6.04
N LEU A 65 2.03 -7.10 6.30
CA LEU A 65 1.82 -6.50 7.63
C LEU A 65 0.38 -6.71 8.15
N VAL A 66 -0.62 -6.76 7.26
CA VAL A 66 -2.03 -6.87 7.62
C VAL A 66 -2.53 -8.33 7.67
N LYS A 67 -1.74 -9.31 7.21
CA LYS A 67 -2.10 -10.73 7.03
C LYS A 67 -2.71 -11.43 8.27
N GLN A 68 -2.54 -10.90 9.48
CA GLN A 68 -3.00 -11.49 10.74
C GLN A 68 -3.93 -10.58 11.56
N ALA A 69 -4.95 -9.99 10.93
CA ALA A 69 -5.89 -9.09 11.60
C ALA A 69 -6.78 -9.77 12.66
N GLY A 70 -6.95 -11.11 12.64
CA GLY A 70 -7.76 -11.83 13.62
C GLY A 70 -9.20 -11.28 13.75
N GLY A 71 -9.74 -10.75 12.65
CA GLY A 71 -11.08 -10.14 12.57
C GLY A 71 -11.19 -8.70 13.08
N LYS A 72 -10.11 -8.06 13.52
CA LYS A 72 -10.11 -6.64 13.93
C LYS A 72 -9.01 -5.85 13.22
N LYS A 73 -9.28 -4.58 12.91
CA LYS A 73 -8.27 -3.68 12.34
C LYS A 73 -7.09 -3.53 13.32
N ARG A 74 -5.86 -3.75 12.85
CA ARG A 74 -4.61 -3.68 13.64
C ARG A 74 -3.61 -2.64 13.13
N TRP A 75 -4.04 -1.76 12.24
CA TRP A 75 -3.20 -0.73 11.65
C TRP A 75 -3.88 0.63 11.78
N THR A 76 -3.07 1.68 11.82
CA THR A 76 -3.49 3.08 11.78
C THR A 76 -2.71 3.76 10.67
N SER A 77 -3.38 4.49 9.79
CA SER A 77 -2.72 5.31 8.77
C SER A 77 -2.24 6.62 9.37
N SER A 78 -1.21 7.20 8.76
CA SER A 78 -0.83 8.59 9.02
C SER A 78 -2.01 9.54 8.80
N HIS A 79 -2.01 10.62 9.55
CA HIS A 79 -2.94 11.73 9.37
C HIS A 79 -2.29 12.69 8.36
N ASN A 80 -3.08 13.30 7.47
CA ASN A 80 -2.64 14.28 6.45
C ASN A 80 -1.98 13.72 5.16
N LEU A 81 -2.16 12.45 4.82
CA LEU A 81 -1.81 11.95 3.48
C LEU A 81 -2.94 12.26 2.48
N GLU A 82 -2.58 12.68 1.27
CA GLU A 82 -3.52 12.74 0.16
C GLU A 82 -3.99 11.32 -0.18
N ARG A 83 -5.30 11.10 -0.18
CA ARG A 83 -5.87 9.79 -0.48
C ARG A 83 -5.79 9.54 -1.98
N PRO A 84 -5.53 8.28 -2.41
CA PRO A 84 -5.61 7.95 -3.82
C PRO A 84 -7.01 8.29 -4.35
N THR A 85 -7.06 8.93 -5.51
CA THR A 85 -8.31 9.28 -6.16
C THR A 85 -8.87 8.06 -6.89
N SER A 86 -10.16 7.79 -6.70
CA SER A 86 -10.89 6.81 -7.49
C SER A 86 -11.88 7.55 -8.38
N ARG A 87 -11.89 7.22 -9.67
CA ARG A 87 -12.78 7.86 -10.65
C ARG A 87 -13.39 6.82 -11.57
N THR A 88 -14.71 6.78 -11.59
CA THR A 88 -15.49 6.01 -12.56
C THR A 88 -15.69 6.81 -13.85
N ASN A 89 -15.56 6.17 -15.01
CA ASN A 89 -15.66 6.80 -16.34
C ASN A 89 -16.72 6.13 -17.24
N ASP A 90 -17.81 5.63 -16.65
CA ASP A 90 -18.79 4.79 -17.35
C ASP A 90 -19.49 5.51 -18.52
N GLY A 91 -19.70 6.82 -18.41
CA GLY A 91 -20.29 7.62 -19.50
C GLY A 91 -19.31 8.01 -20.62
N LYS A 92 -18.00 7.80 -20.44
CA LYS A 92 -16.98 8.25 -21.41
C LYS A 92 -16.80 7.26 -22.56
N TYR A 93 -17.13 5.99 -22.35
CA TYR A 93 -16.89 4.91 -23.31
C TYR A 93 -18.17 4.15 -23.56
N ASN A 94 -18.40 3.77 -24.82
CA ASN A 94 -19.52 2.91 -25.13
C ASN A 94 -19.18 1.44 -24.84
N ARG A 95 -20.21 0.60 -24.69
CA ARG A 95 -20.07 -0.83 -24.37
C ARG A 95 -19.20 -1.59 -25.38
N ARG A 96 -19.31 -1.27 -26.68
CA ARG A 96 -18.52 -1.91 -27.75
C ARG A 96 -17.04 -1.62 -27.62
N GLN A 97 -16.66 -0.39 -27.25
CA GLN A 97 -15.27 0.00 -27.02
C GLN A 97 -14.67 -0.76 -25.84
N ILE A 98 -15.42 -0.85 -24.73
CA ILE A 98 -14.98 -1.60 -23.54
C ILE A 98 -14.83 -3.09 -23.85
N GLU A 99 -15.80 -3.69 -24.54
CA GLU A 99 -15.73 -5.09 -24.96
C GLU A 99 -14.56 -5.36 -25.90
N LYS A 100 -14.27 -4.44 -26.84
CA LYS A 100 -13.10 -4.51 -27.72
C LYS A 100 -11.81 -4.55 -26.89
N TRP A 101 -11.62 -3.62 -25.95
CA TRP A 101 -10.42 -3.59 -25.12
C TRP A 101 -10.33 -4.80 -24.18
N ALA A 102 -11.45 -5.31 -23.68
CA ALA A 102 -11.46 -6.51 -22.86
C ALA A 102 -11.02 -7.77 -23.62
N ARG A 103 -11.33 -7.84 -24.93
CA ARG A 103 -10.87 -8.92 -25.82
C ARG A 103 -9.42 -8.73 -26.25
N GLU A 104 -9.05 -7.53 -26.68
CA GLU A 104 -7.69 -7.22 -27.18
C GLU A 104 -6.64 -7.19 -26.07
N ARG A 105 -7.03 -6.88 -24.83
CA ARG A 105 -6.16 -6.73 -23.65
C ARG A 105 -4.92 -5.89 -23.97
N PRO A 106 -5.10 -4.62 -24.36
CA PRO A 106 -3.99 -3.77 -24.78
C PRO A 106 -2.96 -3.60 -23.65
N GLY A 107 -1.68 -3.58 -24.04
CA GLY A 107 -0.56 -3.43 -23.13
C GLY A 107 -0.41 -2.04 -22.53
N ARG A 108 0.64 -1.87 -21.72
CA ARG A 108 0.94 -0.64 -20.96
C ARG A 108 0.95 0.63 -21.81
N GLU A 109 1.58 0.59 -22.97
CA GLU A 109 1.74 1.75 -23.87
C GLU A 109 0.40 2.39 -24.27
N PHE A 110 -0.63 1.56 -24.52
CA PHE A 110 -1.96 2.03 -24.86
C PHE A 110 -2.58 2.86 -23.72
N TRP A 111 -2.46 2.35 -22.48
CA TRP A 111 -3.01 3.02 -21.30
C TRP A 111 -2.25 4.29 -20.96
N GLU A 112 -0.93 4.30 -21.10
CA GLU A 112 -0.10 5.50 -20.87
C GLU A 112 -0.37 6.60 -21.88
N LYS A 113 -0.62 6.26 -23.14
CA LYS A 113 -1.06 7.24 -24.15
C LYS A 113 -2.43 7.83 -23.80
N LYS A 114 -3.31 7.03 -23.21
CA LYS A 114 -4.66 7.41 -22.83
C LYS A 114 -4.72 8.21 -21.52
N TYR A 115 -3.78 7.98 -20.62
CA TYR A 115 -3.61 8.69 -19.35
C TYR A 115 -2.18 9.26 -19.26
N PRO A 116 -1.89 10.37 -19.97
CA PRO A 116 -0.55 10.99 -19.95
C PRO A 116 -0.12 11.38 -18.54
N GLY A 117 1.16 11.18 -18.21
CA GLY A 117 1.72 11.43 -16.87
C GLY A 117 1.45 10.31 -15.86
N TRP A 118 0.72 9.26 -16.24
CA TRP A 118 0.45 8.09 -15.41
C TRP A 118 1.02 6.82 -16.04
N THR A 119 1.28 5.83 -15.20
CA THR A 119 1.75 4.50 -15.59
C THR A 119 1.05 3.42 -14.77
N LEU A 120 0.95 2.20 -15.31
CA LEU A 120 0.38 1.06 -14.59
C LEU A 120 1.28 0.69 -13.40
N THR A 121 0.66 0.34 -12.27
CA THR A 121 1.42 -0.07 -11.07
C THR A 121 2.12 -1.41 -11.25
N ASP A 122 1.55 -2.33 -12.02
CA ASP A 122 2.16 -3.64 -12.28
C ASP A 122 1.73 -4.09 -13.68
N SER A 123 2.59 -4.83 -14.40
CA SER A 123 2.23 -5.44 -15.68
C SER A 123 1.12 -6.47 -15.51
N ASP A 124 1.09 -7.19 -14.39
CA ASP A 124 0.16 -8.29 -14.15
C ASP A 124 -1.11 -7.83 -13.41
N TYR A 125 -1.00 -6.81 -12.54
CA TYR A 125 -2.10 -6.38 -11.67
C TYR A 125 -2.52 -4.91 -11.86
N GLY A 126 -1.91 -4.19 -12.80
CA GLY A 126 -2.27 -2.80 -13.10
C GLY A 126 -3.59 -2.66 -13.88
N VAL A 127 -4.04 -3.72 -14.56
CA VAL A 127 -5.29 -3.74 -15.32
C VAL A 127 -6.08 -5.00 -15.00
N GLN A 128 -7.34 -4.84 -14.63
CA GLN A 128 -8.25 -5.96 -14.42
C GLN A 128 -9.44 -5.85 -15.37
N TYR A 129 -9.78 -6.96 -16.00
CA TYR A 129 -10.92 -7.09 -16.90
C TYR A 129 -11.92 -8.02 -16.25
N GLU A 130 -13.08 -7.49 -15.87
CA GLU A 130 -14.13 -8.25 -15.21
C GLU A 130 -15.38 -8.26 -16.09
N TYR A 131 -16.02 -9.41 -16.20
CA TYR A 131 -17.31 -9.54 -16.85
C TYR A 131 -18.36 -9.92 -15.82
N ASN A 132 -19.53 -9.29 -15.88
CA ASN A 132 -20.72 -9.80 -15.23
C ASN A 132 -21.93 -9.69 -16.17
N ASP A 133 -22.94 -10.52 -15.91
CA ASP A 133 -24.11 -10.66 -16.80
C ASP A 133 -24.99 -9.40 -16.84
N TYR A 134 -24.91 -8.54 -15.82
CA TYR A 134 -25.78 -7.37 -15.67
C TYR A 134 -25.22 -6.13 -16.38
N THR A 135 -23.95 -5.81 -16.16
CA THR A 135 -23.27 -4.61 -16.68
C THR A 135 -22.35 -4.90 -17.86
N GLY A 136 -22.06 -6.18 -18.13
CA GLY A 136 -21.10 -6.59 -19.15
C GLY A 136 -19.65 -6.44 -18.68
N TRP A 137 -18.77 -6.03 -19.59
CA TRP A 137 -17.35 -5.84 -19.29
C TRP A 137 -17.07 -4.54 -18.52
N SER A 138 -16.23 -4.64 -17.51
CA SER A 138 -15.65 -3.55 -16.74
C SER A 138 -14.12 -3.65 -16.78
N ILE A 139 -13.45 -2.51 -16.86
CA ILE A 139 -11.98 -2.42 -16.88
C ILE A 139 -11.53 -1.54 -15.73
N TYR A 140 -10.80 -2.12 -14.79
CA TYR A 140 -10.20 -1.42 -13.66
C TYR A 140 -8.74 -1.14 -13.95
N LEU A 141 -8.31 0.11 -13.76
CA LEU A 141 -6.95 0.55 -13.95
C LEU A 141 -6.39 1.04 -12.62
N LYS A 142 -5.26 0.48 -12.21
CA LYS A 142 -4.48 0.97 -11.07
C LYS A 142 -3.26 1.71 -11.61
N LEU A 143 -3.29 3.03 -11.47
CA LEU A 143 -2.30 3.93 -12.05
C LEU A 143 -1.48 4.61 -10.93
N ARG A 144 -0.19 4.81 -11.20
CA ARG A 144 0.69 5.69 -10.42
C ARG A 144 1.23 6.81 -11.30
N LYS A 145 1.54 7.97 -10.70
CA LYS A 145 2.14 9.09 -11.41
C LYS A 145 3.54 8.71 -11.85
N LYS A 146 3.94 9.09 -13.06
CA LYS A 146 5.34 8.97 -13.50
C LYS A 146 6.18 9.96 -12.68
N GLU A 147 7.30 9.49 -12.16
CA GLU A 147 8.33 10.36 -11.54
C GLU A 147 9.07 11.16 -12.61
#